data_AF-A0A4S2TDJ1-F1
#
_entry.id   AF-A0A4S2TDJ1-F1
#
_cell.length_a   1.000
_cell.length_b   1.000
_cell.length_c   1.000
_cell.angle_alpha   90.00
_cell.angle_beta   90.00
_cell.angle_gamma   90.00
#
_symmetry.space_group_name_H-M   'P 1'
#
loop_
_entity.id
_entity.type
_entity.pdbx_description
1 polymer ?
#
loop_
_entity_poly.entity_id
_entity_poly.type
_entity_poly.pdbx_seq_one_letter_code
_entity_poly.pdbx_strand_id
1 'polypeptide(L)'
;MTQRNLAPLLCGLAGNPAAQPATLVRLAAANIDRTVLARRRDLPAQAAVILAGDEDEKLRSELAANPSLPAEVQTVLARDVDPRVRDRLAEGAPHFTASGAHGLNYPKPLPNEVYELLARDPEPKIRRALAFNRQLPDDIRARMLDDKDARTAAIAATEWNPAPTARIGELLSHATRASHREMILLRLDGPLPPEAARGMLADIDSCADPANSAAVLRQITATADLDADLTDRFLTDPQVRAAVAANPTLDPEHVAALAHDPDNEVRAAVVARHGLDPVLRESVPVEYDDRSSGNAVEWLLAADLSESDQVAFARSRHQVFRKTLAMRTDLSDEAVGILAIDESFAVRLFVCERQPNAPGWLLARIAADWNGFSRWDMVAHKNFPADAATALARSDDPRDRGVAAAHPGLPIATIEALLADDADYVRGRAATNPCIPTERLITLLAADEPAVVTGAAANRTLPVVTMHHVLERAGL
;
A
#
# COMPACT_ATOMS: atom_id res chain seq x y z
N MET A 1 16.16 34.28 -21.57
CA MET A 1 15.27 33.09 -21.60
C MET A 1 14.45 33.12 -22.89
N THR A 2 14.73 32.19 -23.80
CA THR A 2 14.10 32.00 -25.12
C THR A 2 12.72 31.34 -25.01
N GLN A 3 11.87 31.52 -26.04
CA GLN A 3 10.54 30.89 -26.14
C GLN A 3 10.60 29.34 -26.08
N ARG A 4 11.77 28.77 -26.41
CA ARG A 4 12.10 27.34 -26.40
C ARG A 4 12.04 26.68 -25.01
N ASN A 5 12.20 27.44 -23.93
CA ASN A 5 12.25 26.91 -22.56
C ASN A 5 10.92 27.02 -21.80
N LEU A 6 9.87 27.60 -22.40
CA LEU A 6 8.64 27.89 -21.67
C LEU A 6 7.89 26.62 -21.23
N ALA A 7 7.75 25.63 -22.10
CA ALA A 7 7.08 24.38 -21.75
C ALA A 7 7.83 23.59 -20.64
N PRO A 8 9.15 23.36 -20.72
CA PRO A 8 9.92 22.75 -19.62
C PRO A 8 9.78 23.47 -18.27
N LEU A 9 9.75 24.81 -18.29
CA LEU A 9 9.55 25.63 -17.08
C LEU A 9 8.17 25.36 -16.45
N LEU A 10 7.09 25.45 -17.25
CA LEU A 10 5.73 25.25 -16.75
C LEU A 10 5.51 23.82 -16.25
N CYS A 11 6.04 22.81 -16.94
CA CYS A 11 6.02 21.42 -16.48
C CYS A 11 6.77 21.24 -15.15
N GLY A 12 7.93 21.89 -14.99
CA GLY A 12 8.66 21.87 -13.72
C GLY A 12 7.90 22.56 -12.58
N LEU A 13 7.27 23.71 -12.85
CA LEU A 13 6.42 24.41 -11.87
C LEU A 13 5.20 23.57 -11.46
N ALA A 14 4.60 22.80 -12.38
CA ALA A 14 3.50 21.89 -12.07
C ALA A 14 3.91 20.80 -11.06
N GLY A 15 5.17 20.33 -11.14
CA GLY A 15 5.76 19.38 -10.18
C GLY A 15 6.37 20.02 -8.93
N ASN A 16 6.43 21.35 -8.83
CA ASN A 16 7.13 22.02 -7.74
C ASN A 16 6.33 21.88 -6.42
N PRO A 17 6.92 21.33 -5.34
CA PRO A 17 6.22 21.16 -4.06
C PRO A 17 5.95 22.48 -3.32
N ALA A 18 6.62 23.58 -3.69
CA ALA A 18 6.41 24.92 -3.12
C ALA A 18 5.46 25.80 -3.96
N ALA A 19 4.92 25.27 -5.08
CA ALA A 19 3.97 26.00 -5.91
C ALA A 19 2.69 26.34 -5.12
N GLN A 20 2.32 27.62 -5.12
CA GLN A 20 1.13 28.11 -4.43
C GLN A 20 -0.15 27.64 -5.13
N PRO A 21 -1.29 27.50 -4.43
CA PRO A 21 -2.55 27.09 -5.03
C PRO A 21 -2.94 27.88 -6.28
N ALA A 22 -2.76 29.21 -6.27
CA ALA A 22 -3.03 30.07 -7.42
C ALA A 22 -2.16 29.75 -8.65
N THR A 23 -0.89 29.37 -8.43
CA THR A 23 0.02 28.91 -9.49
C THR A 23 -0.50 27.62 -10.12
N LEU A 24 -0.91 26.65 -9.29
CA LEU A 24 -1.44 25.36 -9.77
C LEU A 24 -2.74 25.52 -10.56
N VAL A 25 -3.62 26.44 -10.16
CA VAL A 25 -4.85 26.76 -10.91
C VAL A 25 -4.53 27.33 -12.30
N ARG A 26 -3.59 28.27 -12.39
CA ARG A 26 -3.14 28.84 -13.68
C ARG A 26 -2.51 27.77 -14.58
N LEU A 27 -1.70 26.87 -14.01
CA LEU A 27 -1.09 25.76 -14.74
C LEU A 27 -2.11 24.70 -15.20
N ALA A 28 -3.19 24.47 -14.44
CA ALA A 28 -4.26 23.56 -14.84
C ALA A 28 -5.00 24.03 -16.10
N ALA A 29 -5.10 25.35 -16.29
CA ALA A 29 -5.66 25.97 -17.49
C ALA A 29 -4.65 26.14 -18.65
N ALA A 30 -3.36 25.86 -18.40
CA ALA A 30 -2.30 26.02 -19.39
C ALA A 30 -2.24 24.85 -20.38
N ASN A 31 -1.83 25.12 -21.61
CA ASN A 31 -1.61 24.08 -22.62
C ASN A 31 -0.23 23.39 -22.43
N ILE A 32 -0.12 22.59 -21.37
CA ILE A 32 1.06 21.78 -21.03
C ILE A 32 0.63 20.34 -20.71
N ASP A 33 1.60 19.44 -20.55
CA ASP A 33 1.33 18.15 -19.91
C ASP A 33 0.93 18.38 -18.44
N ARG A 34 -0.34 18.13 -18.14
CA ARG A 34 -0.98 18.33 -16.83
C ARG A 34 -1.09 17.05 -16.01
N THR A 35 -0.52 15.94 -16.50
CA THR A 35 -0.54 14.64 -15.80
C THR A 35 0.07 14.73 -14.41
N VAL A 36 1.15 15.51 -14.26
CA VAL A 36 1.79 15.74 -12.96
C VAL A 36 0.83 16.43 -11.99
N LEU A 37 0.03 17.41 -12.44
CA LEU A 37 -0.97 18.08 -11.59
C LEU A 37 -2.07 17.11 -11.14
N ALA A 38 -2.58 16.28 -12.06
CA ALA A 38 -3.64 15.33 -11.76
C ALA A 38 -3.27 14.35 -10.64
N ARG A 39 -1.98 14.01 -10.50
CA ARG A 39 -1.44 13.11 -9.46
C ARG A 39 -1.10 13.79 -8.13
N ARG A 40 -1.21 15.12 -8.03
CA ARG A 40 -0.86 15.86 -6.80
C ARG A 40 -1.88 15.64 -5.69
N ARG A 41 -1.42 15.22 -4.52
CA ARG A 41 -2.27 15.07 -3.33
C ARG A 41 -2.74 16.42 -2.75
N ASP A 42 -2.00 17.50 -3.04
CA ASP A 42 -2.29 18.86 -2.62
C ASP A 42 -2.96 19.70 -3.74
N LEU A 43 -3.51 19.05 -4.77
CA LEU A 43 -4.17 19.72 -5.88
C LEU A 43 -5.34 20.60 -5.38
N PRO A 44 -5.36 21.91 -5.65
CA PRO A 44 -6.47 22.78 -5.24
C PRO A 44 -7.78 22.38 -5.91
N ALA A 45 -8.90 22.50 -5.19
CA ALA A 45 -10.22 22.14 -5.71
C ALA A 45 -10.56 22.81 -7.05
N GLN A 46 -10.22 24.09 -7.23
CA GLN A 46 -10.42 24.81 -8.49
C GLN A 46 -9.61 24.21 -9.65
N ALA A 47 -8.37 23.79 -9.41
CA ALA A 47 -7.55 23.13 -10.41
C ALA A 47 -8.14 21.75 -10.76
N ALA A 48 -8.60 20.99 -9.76
CA ALA A 48 -9.26 19.70 -9.98
C ALA A 48 -10.54 19.85 -10.84
N VAL A 49 -11.34 20.89 -10.63
CA VAL A 49 -12.52 21.19 -11.45
C VAL A 49 -12.13 21.47 -12.91
N ILE A 50 -11.05 22.24 -13.14
CA ILE A 50 -10.54 22.49 -14.50
C ILE A 50 -10.14 21.18 -15.18
N LEU A 51 -9.34 20.35 -14.50
CA LEU A 51 -8.86 19.09 -15.06
C LEU A 51 -9.99 18.07 -15.28
N ALA A 52 -11.03 18.07 -14.45
CA ALA A 52 -12.18 17.19 -14.61
C ALA A 52 -13.07 17.55 -15.82
N GLY A 53 -13.00 18.80 -16.29
CA GLY A 53 -13.69 19.25 -17.50
C GLY A 53 -12.84 19.20 -18.77
N ASP A 54 -11.61 18.68 -18.68
CA ASP A 54 -10.69 18.63 -19.83
C ASP A 54 -11.20 17.67 -20.91
N GLU A 55 -10.83 17.89 -22.17
CA GLU A 55 -11.23 17.01 -23.28
C GLU A 55 -10.46 15.67 -23.27
N ASP A 56 -9.24 15.64 -22.75
CA ASP A 56 -8.39 14.43 -22.71
C ASP A 56 -8.87 13.43 -21.64
N GLU A 57 -9.42 12.30 -22.09
CA GLU A 57 -9.92 11.25 -21.21
C GLU A 57 -8.82 10.60 -20.36
N LYS A 58 -7.57 10.59 -20.83
CA LYS A 58 -6.45 10.03 -20.08
C LYS A 58 -6.12 10.92 -18.88
N LEU A 59 -6.12 12.23 -19.08
CA LEU A 59 -5.93 13.20 -18.01
C LEU A 59 -7.03 13.10 -16.95
N ARG A 60 -8.30 12.99 -17.38
CA ARG A 60 -9.43 12.78 -16.46
C ARG A 60 -9.33 11.45 -15.71
N SER A 61 -8.83 10.38 -16.35
CA SER A 61 -8.60 9.08 -15.71
C SER A 61 -7.47 9.13 -14.68
N GLU A 62 -6.37 9.83 -14.97
CA GLU A 62 -5.29 10.08 -14.02
C GLU A 62 -5.77 10.91 -12.82
N LEU A 63 -6.64 11.89 -13.06
CA LEU A 63 -7.29 12.65 -12.00
C LEU A 63 -8.19 11.76 -11.13
N ALA A 64 -9.00 10.88 -11.74
CA ALA A 64 -9.88 9.96 -11.02
C ALA A 64 -9.13 8.99 -10.10
N ALA A 65 -7.86 8.69 -10.40
CA ALA A 65 -7.00 7.89 -9.53
C ALA A 65 -6.49 8.66 -8.30
N ASN A 66 -6.73 9.97 -8.20
CA ASN A 66 -6.22 10.80 -7.12
C ASN A 66 -7.07 10.64 -5.84
N PRO A 67 -6.48 10.15 -4.73
CA PRO A 67 -7.20 9.88 -3.49
C PRO A 67 -7.66 11.14 -2.72
N SER A 68 -7.20 12.32 -3.13
CA SER A 68 -7.42 13.59 -2.43
C SER A 68 -8.45 14.49 -3.10
N LEU A 69 -9.19 13.99 -4.08
CA LEU A 69 -10.20 14.78 -4.79
C LEU A 69 -11.36 15.21 -3.87
N PRO A 70 -11.88 16.44 -4.05
CA PRO A 70 -13.13 16.86 -3.44
C PRO A 70 -14.33 16.02 -3.91
N ALA A 71 -15.34 15.88 -3.06
CA ALA A 71 -16.55 15.11 -3.34
C ALA A 71 -17.27 15.59 -4.61
N GLU A 72 -17.31 16.90 -4.85
CA GLU A 72 -17.95 17.50 -6.02
C GLU A 72 -17.28 17.07 -7.33
N VAL A 73 -15.94 16.98 -7.33
CA VAL A 73 -15.17 16.53 -8.50
C VAL A 73 -15.35 15.03 -8.71
N GLN A 74 -15.36 14.24 -7.64
CA GLN A 74 -15.64 12.80 -7.73
C GLN A 74 -17.04 12.54 -8.32
N THR A 75 -18.04 13.32 -7.94
CA THR A 75 -19.40 13.23 -8.51
C THR A 75 -19.43 13.56 -10.01
N VAL A 76 -18.63 14.53 -10.47
CA VAL A 76 -18.48 14.82 -11.91
C VAL A 76 -17.84 13.63 -12.64
N LEU A 77 -16.73 13.11 -12.12
CA LEU A 77 -16.00 11.98 -12.73
C LEU A 77 -16.80 10.67 -12.69
N ALA A 78 -17.67 10.47 -11.69
CA ALA A 78 -18.58 9.33 -11.62
C ALA A 78 -19.66 9.35 -12.72
N ARG A 79 -19.90 10.52 -13.33
CA ARG A 79 -20.82 10.72 -14.46
C ARG A 79 -20.08 10.98 -15.77
N ASP A 80 -18.76 10.77 -15.80
CA ASP A 80 -17.95 10.98 -17.00
C ASP A 80 -18.47 10.15 -18.16
N VAL A 81 -18.35 10.66 -19.38
CA VAL A 81 -18.77 9.95 -20.60
C VAL A 81 -17.88 8.74 -20.86
N ASP A 82 -16.59 8.81 -20.50
CA ASP A 82 -15.62 7.74 -20.74
C ASP A 82 -15.68 6.70 -19.60
N PRO A 83 -15.97 5.42 -19.91
CA PRO A 83 -16.02 4.36 -18.90
C PRO A 83 -14.70 4.14 -18.15
N ARG A 84 -13.54 4.46 -18.73
CA ARG A 84 -12.22 4.31 -18.08
C ARG A 84 -12.03 5.29 -16.94
N VAL A 85 -12.62 6.48 -17.03
CA VAL A 85 -12.59 7.47 -15.93
C VAL A 85 -13.42 6.95 -14.76
N ARG A 86 -14.64 6.46 -15.04
CA ARG A 86 -15.54 5.88 -14.04
C ARG A 86 -14.97 4.59 -13.40
N ASP A 87 -14.40 3.70 -14.22
CA ASP A 87 -13.70 2.48 -13.79
C ASP A 87 -12.54 2.82 -12.85
N ARG A 88 -11.74 3.84 -13.20
CA ARG A 88 -10.61 4.28 -12.38
C ARG A 88 -11.03 4.90 -11.06
N LEU A 89 -12.15 5.63 -11.04
CA LEU A 89 -12.74 6.16 -9.80
C LEU A 89 -13.30 5.02 -8.92
N ALA A 90 -13.94 4.02 -9.53
CA ALA A 90 -14.55 2.88 -8.83
C ALA A 90 -13.53 1.94 -8.19
N GLU A 91 -12.51 1.53 -8.96
CA GLU A 91 -11.34 0.78 -8.48
C GLU A 91 -10.57 1.63 -7.45
N GLY A 92 -10.49 2.93 -7.71
CA GLY A 92 -9.73 3.92 -6.97
C GLY A 92 -8.21 3.84 -7.25
N ALA A 93 -7.42 4.63 -6.51
CA ALA A 93 -5.97 4.53 -6.49
C ALA A 93 -5.48 3.07 -6.27
N PRO A 94 -4.34 2.63 -6.86
CA PRO A 94 -3.79 1.27 -6.69
C PRO A 94 -3.60 0.82 -5.23
N HIS A 95 -3.59 1.75 -4.28
CA HIS A 95 -3.53 1.48 -2.84
C HIS A 95 -4.85 0.96 -2.23
N PHE A 96 -5.99 1.08 -2.92
CA PHE A 96 -7.24 0.42 -2.52
C PHE A 96 -7.22 -1.07 -2.82
N THR A 97 -6.46 -1.50 -3.84
CA THR A 97 -6.39 -2.89 -4.32
C THR A 97 -5.09 -3.60 -3.94
N ALA A 98 -4.01 -2.86 -3.69
CA ALA A 98 -2.74 -3.41 -3.24
C ALA A 98 -2.72 -3.61 -1.71
N SER A 99 -2.62 -4.86 -1.27
CA SER A 99 -2.08 -5.19 0.06
C SER A 99 -0.57 -5.04 -0.03
N GLY A 100 -0.08 -3.83 0.13
CA GLY A 100 1.31 -3.50 -0.12
C GLY A 100 1.82 -2.54 0.92
N ALA A 101 2.88 -2.98 1.56
CA ALA A 101 3.96 -2.32 2.29
C ALA A 101 4.05 -0.78 2.45
N HIS A 102 3.51 -0.06 1.48
CA HIS A 102 3.25 1.37 1.43
C HIS A 102 2.28 1.79 2.53
N GLY A 103 2.73 2.38 3.64
CA GLY A 103 1.92 2.68 4.84
C GLY A 103 0.45 3.06 4.63
N LEU A 104 -0.36 2.70 5.64
CA LEU A 104 -1.82 2.75 5.85
C LEU A 104 -2.59 4.05 5.50
N ASN A 105 -2.09 4.90 4.61
CA ASN A 105 -2.86 5.99 4.00
C ASN A 105 -3.81 5.42 2.94
N TYR A 106 -4.76 4.61 3.39
CA TYR A 106 -5.94 4.33 2.60
C TYR A 106 -6.61 5.66 2.27
N PRO A 107 -6.97 5.89 1.00
CA PRO A 107 -7.73 7.08 0.67
C PRO A 107 -9.02 7.15 1.49
N LYS A 108 -9.57 8.35 1.64
CA LYS A 108 -10.89 8.49 2.25
C LYS A 108 -11.93 7.75 1.40
N PRO A 109 -12.95 7.12 2.02
CA PRO A 109 -14.06 6.53 1.29
C PRO A 109 -14.69 7.53 0.32
N LEU A 110 -15.20 7.02 -0.81
CA LEU A 110 -15.99 7.84 -1.71
C LEU A 110 -17.28 8.30 -1.00
N PRO A 111 -17.83 9.46 -1.34
CA PRO A 111 -19.16 9.87 -0.91
C PRO A 111 -20.21 8.84 -1.29
N ASN A 112 -21.23 8.66 -0.44
CA ASN A 112 -22.29 7.68 -0.70
C ASN A 112 -23.01 7.90 -2.04
N GLU A 113 -23.18 9.16 -2.47
CA GLU A 113 -23.74 9.48 -3.78
C GLU A 113 -22.91 8.89 -4.93
N VAL A 114 -21.58 8.96 -4.83
CA VAL A 114 -20.67 8.40 -5.84
C VAL A 114 -20.77 6.89 -5.88
N TYR A 115 -20.79 6.21 -4.72
CA TYR A 115 -21.02 4.77 -4.67
C TYR A 115 -22.36 4.38 -5.30
N GLU A 116 -23.44 5.13 -5.01
CA GLU A 116 -24.78 4.88 -5.56
C GLU A 116 -24.84 5.08 -7.09
N LEU A 117 -24.07 6.02 -7.65
CA LEU A 117 -23.95 6.21 -9.09
C LEU A 117 -23.21 5.04 -9.74
N LEU A 118 -22.03 4.69 -9.22
CA LEU A 118 -21.18 3.63 -9.78
C LEU A 118 -21.82 2.24 -9.63
N ALA A 119 -22.56 1.99 -8.56
CA ALA A 119 -23.29 0.73 -8.35
C ALA A 119 -24.44 0.54 -9.34
N ARG A 120 -24.98 1.63 -9.91
CA ARG A 120 -26.00 1.60 -10.96
C ARG A 120 -25.44 1.78 -12.36
N ASP A 121 -24.11 1.80 -12.52
CA ASP A 121 -23.48 2.03 -13.81
C ASP A 121 -23.95 0.97 -14.82
N PRO A 122 -24.33 1.36 -16.06
CA PRO A 122 -24.77 0.41 -17.07
C PRO A 122 -23.69 -0.63 -17.41
N GLU A 123 -22.40 -0.27 -17.33
CA GLU A 123 -21.25 -1.10 -17.70
C GLU A 123 -20.89 -2.07 -16.56
N PRO A 124 -20.97 -3.41 -16.78
CA PRO A 124 -20.58 -4.39 -15.77
C PRO A 124 -19.13 -4.27 -15.31
N LYS A 125 -18.21 -3.80 -16.16
CA LYS A 125 -16.81 -3.60 -15.75
C LYS A 125 -16.69 -2.61 -14.58
N ILE A 126 -17.43 -1.51 -14.60
CA ILE A 126 -17.39 -0.48 -13.55
C ILE A 126 -17.98 -1.02 -12.25
N ARG A 127 -19.11 -1.74 -12.32
CA ARG A 127 -19.69 -2.39 -11.13
C ARG A 127 -18.74 -3.44 -10.54
N ARG A 128 -18.02 -4.20 -11.37
CA ARG A 128 -16.99 -5.13 -10.87
C ARG A 128 -15.82 -4.40 -10.20
N ALA A 129 -15.32 -3.32 -10.79
CA ALA A 129 -14.28 -2.50 -10.17
C ALA A 129 -14.72 -1.97 -8.80
N LEU A 130 -15.98 -1.53 -8.68
CA LEU A 130 -16.57 -1.12 -7.42
C LEU A 130 -16.64 -2.25 -6.38
N ALA A 131 -16.95 -3.49 -6.80
CA ALA A 131 -17.01 -4.64 -5.90
C ALA A 131 -15.65 -5.01 -5.28
N PHE A 132 -14.54 -4.70 -5.96
CA PHE A 132 -13.17 -4.82 -5.41
C PHE A 132 -12.83 -3.73 -4.38
N ASN A 133 -13.62 -2.66 -4.30
CA ASN A 133 -13.36 -1.58 -3.36
C ASN A 133 -13.65 -2.03 -1.92
N ARG A 134 -12.60 -2.11 -1.08
CA ARG A 134 -12.69 -2.52 0.33
C ARG A 134 -13.49 -1.57 1.21
N GLN A 135 -13.68 -0.32 0.79
CA GLN A 135 -14.48 0.68 1.52
C GLN A 135 -15.92 0.80 0.99
N LEU A 136 -16.35 -0.13 0.13
CA LEU A 136 -17.74 -0.20 -0.36
C LEU A 136 -18.71 -0.41 0.81
N PRO A 137 -19.74 0.45 0.99
CA PRO A 137 -20.71 0.27 2.07
C PRO A 137 -21.48 -1.05 1.96
N ASP A 138 -21.73 -1.69 3.11
CA ASP A 138 -22.39 -2.99 3.23
C ASP A 138 -23.73 -3.07 2.49
N ASP A 139 -24.57 -2.02 2.58
CA ASP A 139 -25.88 -2.01 1.91
C ASP A 139 -25.76 -2.00 0.38
N ILE A 140 -24.71 -1.37 -0.14
CA ILE A 140 -24.44 -1.34 -1.57
C ILE A 140 -23.91 -2.71 -1.99
N ARG A 141 -22.96 -3.27 -1.23
CA ARG A 141 -22.39 -4.60 -1.47
C ARG A 141 -23.45 -5.70 -1.40
N ALA A 142 -24.41 -5.63 -0.47
CA ALA A 142 -25.56 -6.53 -0.35
C ALA A 142 -26.37 -6.58 -1.66
N ARG A 143 -26.75 -5.40 -2.19
CA ARG A 143 -27.50 -5.31 -3.46
C ARG A 143 -26.71 -5.87 -4.65
N MET A 144 -25.38 -5.78 -4.62
CA MET A 144 -24.53 -6.31 -5.69
C MET A 144 -24.48 -7.85 -5.70
N LEU A 145 -24.91 -8.54 -4.64
CA LEU A 145 -25.10 -9.99 -4.67
C LEU A 145 -26.18 -10.42 -5.67
N ASP A 146 -27.16 -9.55 -5.94
CA ASP A 146 -28.22 -9.73 -6.94
C ASP A 146 -27.88 -9.08 -8.30
N ASP A 147 -26.62 -8.70 -8.54
CA ASP A 147 -26.23 -8.06 -9.79
C ASP A 147 -26.51 -8.98 -10.99
N LYS A 148 -27.08 -8.41 -12.05
CA LYS A 148 -27.35 -9.10 -13.33
C LYS A 148 -26.09 -9.71 -13.95
N ASP A 149 -24.91 -9.14 -13.69
CA ASP A 149 -23.62 -9.70 -14.08
C ASP A 149 -23.11 -10.66 -13.01
N ALA A 150 -23.05 -11.94 -13.36
CA ALA A 150 -22.64 -13.00 -12.43
C ALA A 150 -21.23 -12.82 -11.86
N ARG A 151 -20.31 -12.15 -12.59
CA ARG A 151 -18.95 -11.90 -12.09
C ARG A 151 -18.97 -10.80 -11.04
N THR A 152 -19.75 -9.74 -11.21
CA THR A 152 -19.97 -8.72 -10.17
C THR A 152 -20.48 -9.35 -8.88
N ALA A 153 -21.53 -10.17 -8.96
CA ALA A 153 -22.09 -10.84 -7.78
C ALA A 153 -21.07 -11.75 -7.07
N ALA A 154 -20.27 -12.49 -7.85
CA ALA A 154 -19.21 -13.34 -7.29
C ALA A 154 -18.11 -12.51 -6.58
N ILE A 155 -17.66 -11.41 -7.19
CA ILE A 155 -16.66 -10.51 -6.58
C ILE A 155 -17.23 -9.84 -5.33
N ALA A 156 -18.49 -9.40 -5.36
CA ALA A 156 -19.15 -8.79 -4.20
C ALA A 156 -19.16 -9.73 -2.98
N ALA A 157 -19.43 -11.02 -3.19
CA ALA A 157 -19.35 -12.06 -2.17
C ALA A 157 -17.90 -12.37 -1.74
N THR A 158 -16.97 -12.45 -2.69
CA THR A 158 -15.56 -12.85 -2.45
C THR A 158 -14.75 -11.76 -1.75
N GLU A 159 -15.05 -10.49 -2.00
CA GLU A 159 -14.32 -9.36 -1.41
C GLU A 159 -14.99 -8.84 -0.13
N TRP A 160 -16.09 -9.45 0.32
CA TRP A 160 -16.75 -9.07 1.57
C TRP A 160 -16.00 -9.66 2.77
N ASN A 161 -14.96 -8.97 3.23
CA ASN A 161 -14.12 -9.44 4.32
C ASN A 161 -13.82 -8.31 5.33
N PRO A 162 -14.35 -8.34 6.56
CA PRO A 162 -15.30 -9.34 7.07
C PRO A 162 -16.75 -9.04 6.65
N ALA A 163 -17.58 -10.09 6.50
CA ALA A 163 -19.01 -10.01 6.22
C ALA A 163 -19.82 -9.97 7.53
N PRO A 164 -20.80 -9.06 7.68
CA PRO A 164 -21.47 -8.85 8.97
C PRO A 164 -22.32 -10.06 9.39
N THR A 165 -21.87 -10.79 10.41
CA THR A 165 -22.54 -12.00 10.94
C THR A 165 -23.99 -11.74 11.35
N ALA A 166 -24.29 -10.55 11.88
CA ALA A 166 -25.64 -10.15 12.25
C ALA A 166 -26.64 -10.14 11.07
N ARG A 167 -26.17 -10.06 9.83
CA ARG A 167 -26.99 -10.04 8.60
C ARG A 167 -26.93 -11.35 7.82
N ILE A 168 -26.34 -12.41 8.36
CA ILE A 168 -26.12 -13.68 7.65
C ILE A 168 -27.37 -14.21 6.93
N GLY A 169 -28.55 -14.17 7.59
CA GLY A 169 -29.80 -14.63 6.98
C GLY A 169 -30.23 -13.82 5.76
N GLU A 170 -30.05 -12.49 5.80
CA GLU A 170 -30.28 -11.59 4.66
C GLU A 170 -29.29 -11.89 3.54
N LEU A 171 -27.98 -11.93 3.85
CA LEU A 171 -26.92 -12.14 2.86
C LEU A 171 -27.08 -13.47 2.11
N LEU A 172 -27.40 -14.55 2.83
CA LEU A 172 -27.63 -15.87 2.25
C LEU A 172 -28.91 -15.94 1.39
N SER A 173 -29.86 -15.02 1.59
CA SER A 173 -31.07 -14.91 0.77
C SER A 173 -30.77 -14.28 -0.61
N HIS A 174 -29.86 -13.30 -0.66
CA HIS A 174 -29.38 -12.68 -1.90
C HIS A 174 -28.38 -13.59 -2.65
N ALA A 175 -27.56 -14.34 -1.91
CA ALA A 175 -26.59 -15.28 -2.50
C ALA A 175 -27.28 -16.56 -3.02
N THR A 176 -27.91 -16.51 -4.18
CA THR A 176 -28.69 -17.64 -4.73
C THR A 176 -27.85 -18.86 -5.10
N ARG A 177 -26.56 -18.69 -5.42
CA ARG A 177 -25.62 -19.77 -5.79
C ARG A 177 -24.93 -20.33 -4.55
N ALA A 178 -24.80 -21.65 -4.46
CA ALA A 178 -24.11 -22.34 -3.36
C ALA A 178 -22.68 -21.79 -3.13
N SER A 179 -21.89 -21.66 -4.21
CA SER A 179 -20.54 -21.06 -4.16
C SER A 179 -20.49 -19.64 -3.56
N HIS A 180 -21.53 -18.81 -3.72
CA HIS A 180 -21.55 -17.47 -3.12
C HIS A 180 -21.85 -17.54 -1.62
N ARG A 181 -22.76 -18.44 -1.21
CA ARG A 181 -23.10 -18.68 0.19
C ARG A 181 -21.88 -19.15 0.97
N GLU A 182 -21.16 -20.12 0.43
CA GLU A 182 -19.89 -20.61 0.95
C GLU A 182 -18.87 -19.48 1.12
N MET A 183 -18.69 -18.63 0.10
CA MET A 183 -17.72 -17.54 0.14
C MET A 183 -18.00 -16.50 1.23
N ILE A 184 -19.29 -16.21 1.50
CA ILE A 184 -19.76 -15.32 2.56
C ILE A 184 -19.56 -15.96 3.94
N LEU A 185 -19.96 -17.22 4.10
CA LEU A 185 -19.83 -17.98 5.35
C LEU A 185 -18.37 -18.05 5.83
N LEU A 186 -17.44 -18.21 4.90
CA LEU A 186 -16.01 -18.30 5.22
C LEU A 186 -15.33 -16.94 5.48
N ARG A 187 -16.08 -15.84 5.45
CA ARG A 187 -15.58 -14.46 5.68
C ARG A 187 -16.37 -13.70 6.74
N LEU A 188 -17.16 -14.40 7.55
CA LEU A 188 -17.96 -13.77 8.59
C LEU A 188 -17.10 -12.95 9.57
N ASP A 189 -17.67 -11.85 10.06
CA ASP A 189 -17.17 -11.08 11.21
C ASP A 189 -17.44 -11.87 12.50
N GLY A 190 -16.66 -12.92 12.71
CA GLY A 190 -16.84 -13.89 13.79
C GLY A 190 -16.70 -15.34 13.33
N PRO A 191 -16.85 -16.30 14.25
CA PRO A 191 -16.66 -17.71 13.92
C PRO A 191 -17.82 -18.25 13.06
N LEU A 192 -17.49 -19.16 12.16
CA LEU A 192 -18.43 -19.92 11.34
C LEU A 192 -19.26 -20.85 12.25
N PRO A 193 -20.61 -20.75 12.25
CA PRO A 193 -21.45 -21.58 13.11
C PRO A 193 -21.22 -23.09 12.89
N PRO A 194 -21.24 -23.93 13.95
CA PRO A 194 -20.92 -25.35 13.85
C PRO A 194 -21.78 -26.10 12.81
N GLU A 195 -23.07 -25.78 12.73
CA GLU A 195 -23.98 -26.44 11.78
C GLU A 195 -23.70 -26.07 10.32
N ALA A 196 -23.27 -24.82 10.07
CA ALA A 196 -22.83 -24.42 8.75
C ALA A 196 -21.52 -25.15 8.37
N ALA A 197 -20.58 -25.25 9.31
CA ALA A 197 -19.35 -26.02 9.12
C ALA A 197 -19.64 -27.49 8.79
N ARG A 198 -20.52 -28.16 9.55
CA ARG A 198 -20.92 -29.56 9.27
C ARG A 198 -21.55 -29.73 7.89
N GLY A 199 -22.42 -28.81 7.47
CA GLY A 199 -23.02 -28.83 6.13
C GLY A 199 -21.96 -28.77 5.03
N MET A 200 -21.00 -27.85 5.16
CA MET A 200 -19.90 -27.72 4.20
C MET A 200 -18.95 -28.93 4.20
N LEU A 201 -18.70 -29.52 5.37
CA LEU A 201 -17.92 -30.76 5.47
C LEU A 201 -18.61 -31.93 4.78
N ALA A 202 -19.94 -32.05 4.89
CA ALA A 202 -20.69 -33.10 4.20
C ALA A 202 -20.61 -32.96 2.66
N ASP A 203 -20.61 -31.73 2.16
CA ASP A 203 -20.41 -31.45 0.73
C ASP A 203 -18.99 -31.82 0.28
N ILE A 204 -17.97 -31.53 1.10
CA ILE A 204 -16.57 -31.92 0.86
C ILE A 204 -16.43 -33.44 0.81
N ASP A 205 -16.99 -34.15 1.80
CA ASP A 205 -16.93 -35.61 1.91
C ASP A 205 -17.63 -36.29 0.71
N SER A 206 -18.56 -35.58 0.06
CA SER A 206 -19.28 -36.03 -1.14
C SER A 206 -18.61 -35.62 -2.46
N CYS A 207 -17.54 -34.81 -2.43
CA CYS A 207 -16.89 -34.26 -3.61
C CYS A 207 -15.82 -35.19 -4.20
N ALA A 208 -15.74 -35.24 -5.54
CA ALA A 208 -14.79 -36.08 -6.27
C ALA A 208 -13.43 -35.40 -6.58
N ASP A 209 -13.23 -34.14 -6.19
CA ASP A 209 -11.99 -33.37 -6.44
C ASP A 209 -11.21 -33.11 -5.12
N PRO A 210 -10.19 -33.94 -4.81
CA PRO A 210 -9.46 -33.85 -3.55
C PRO A 210 -8.67 -32.55 -3.36
N ALA A 211 -8.22 -31.90 -4.44
CA ALA A 211 -7.35 -30.74 -4.34
C ALA A 211 -8.11 -29.47 -3.92
N ASN A 212 -9.32 -29.28 -4.48
CA ASN A 212 -10.19 -28.18 -4.11
C ASN A 212 -10.71 -28.34 -2.66
N SER A 213 -11.04 -29.59 -2.28
CA SER A 213 -11.51 -29.95 -0.93
C SER A 213 -10.51 -29.59 0.18
N ALA A 214 -9.20 -29.74 -0.05
CA ALA A 214 -8.19 -29.47 0.98
C ALA A 214 -8.07 -27.98 1.36
N ALA A 215 -8.25 -27.06 0.41
CA ALA A 215 -8.20 -25.63 0.69
C ALA A 215 -9.43 -25.17 1.49
N VAL A 216 -10.61 -25.62 1.09
CA VAL A 216 -11.87 -25.34 1.78
C VAL A 216 -11.86 -25.94 3.19
N LEU A 217 -11.39 -27.18 3.35
CA LEU A 217 -11.27 -27.83 4.66
C LEU A 217 -10.40 -27.02 5.64
N ARG A 218 -9.25 -26.52 5.19
CA ARG A 218 -8.40 -25.63 6.01
C ARG A 218 -9.12 -24.35 6.40
N GLN A 219 -9.89 -23.75 5.49
CA GLN A 219 -10.62 -22.51 5.76
C GLN A 219 -11.79 -22.71 6.74
N ILE A 220 -12.52 -23.82 6.62
CA ILE A 220 -13.54 -24.22 7.61
C ILE A 220 -12.86 -24.41 8.97
N THR A 221 -11.76 -25.16 9.02
CA THR A 221 -11.04 -25.44 10.27
C THR A 221 -10.55 -24.16 10.95
N ALA A 222 -10.09 -23.17 10.18
CA ALA A 222 -9.59 -21.91 10.71
C ALA A 222 -10.69 -20.97 11.24
N THR A 223 -11.91 -21.08 10.71
CA THR A 223 -13.00 -20.12 11.00
C THR A 223 -14.13 -20.69 11.85
N ALA A 224 -14.31 -22.01 11.91
CA ALA A 224 -15.38 -22.66 12.66
C ALA A 224 -15.35 -22.33 14.16
N ASP A 225 -16.53 -22.17 14.74
CA ASP A 225 -16.73 -22.29 16.19
C ASP A 225 -16.57 -23.76 16.57
N LEU A 226 -15.48 -24.09 17.26
CA LEU A 226 -15.10 -25.47 17.55
C LEU A 226 -15.85 -25.99 18.77
N ASP A 227 -16.75 -26.94 18.55
CA ASP A 227 -17.27 -27.81 19.60
C ASP A 227 -16.46 -29.11 19.69
N ALA A 228 -16.82 -29.98 20.64
CA ALA A 228 -16.09 -31.22 20.90
C ALA A 228 -15.98 -32.12 19.65
N ASP A 229 -17.09 -32.28 18.90
CA ASP A 229 -17.12 -33.15 17.72
C ASP A 229 -16.23 -32.62 16.58
N LEU A 230 -16.28 -31.31 16.32
CA LEU A 230 -15.42 -30.68 15.31
C LEU A 230 -13.95 -30.70 15.73
N THR A 231 -13.67 -30.45 17.02
CA THR A 231 -12.31 -30.50 17.57
C THR A 231 -11.70 -31.88 17.41
N ASP A 232 -12.40 -32.93 17.84
CA ASP A 232 -11.96 -34.32 17.72
C ASP A 232 -11.73 -34.70 16.25
N ARG A 233 -12.67 -34.35 15.36
CA ARG A 233 -12.55 -34.61 13.92
C ARG A 233 -11.27 -33.97 13.37
N PHE A 234 -11.05 -32.68 13.61
CA PHE A 234 -9.93 -31.96 12.99
C PHE A 234 -8.57 -32.29 13.62
N LEU A 235 -8.49 -32.58 14.92
CA LEU A 235 -7.22 -32.96 15.57
C LEU A 235 -6.66 -34.28 15.04
N THR A 236 -7.54 -35.20 14.63
CA THR A 236 -7.13 -36.49 14.05
C THR A 236 -6.58 -36.37 12.64
N ASP A 237 -6.83 -35.26 11.94
CA ASP A 237 -6.33 -35.01 10.59
C ASP A 237 -5.01 -34.19 10.63
N PRO A 238 -3.87 -34.80 10.27
CA PRO A 238 -2.58 -34.11 10.27
C PRO A 238 -2.54 -32.89 9.34
N GLN A 239 -3.33 -32.86 8.26
CA GLN A 239 -3.27 -31.79 7.26
C GLN A 239 -3.87 -30.46 7.73
N VAL A 240 -4.72 -30.50 8.77
CA VAL A 240 -5.41 -29.30 9.28
C VAL A 240 -5.08 -29.00 10.73
N ARG A 241 -4.24 -29.80 11.39
CA ARG A 241 -3.87 -29.58 12.79
C ARG A 241 -3.28 -28.19 13.05
N ALA A 242 -2.49 -27.65 12.11
CA ALA A 242 -1.97 -26.29 12.21
C ALA A 242 -3.11 -25.24 12.11
N ALA A 243 -4.15 -25.49 11.31
CA ALA A 243 -5.33 -24.63 11.25
C ALA A 243 -6.16 -24.72 12.54
N VAL A 244 -6.28 -25.91 13.16
CA VAL A 244 -6.90 -26.08 14.48
C VAL A 244 -6.12 -25.28 15.54
N ALA A 245 -4.80 -25.40 15.56
CA ALA A 245 -3.92 -24.64 16.45
C ALA A 245 -4.06 -23.12 16.29
N ALA A 246 -4.37 -22.63 15.09
CA ALA A 246 -4.61 -21.21 14.81
C ALA A 246 -6.05 -20.76 15.14
N ASN A 247 -7.01 -21.70 15.28
CA ASN A 247 -8.42 -21.36 15.43
C ASN A 247 -8.68 -20.61 16.76
N PRO A 248 -9.29 -19.40 16.72
CA PRO A 248 -9.47 -18.56 17.90
C PRO A 248 -10.40 -19.15 18.97
N THR A 249 -11.27 -20.09 18.60
CA THR A 249 -12.26 -20.73 19.49
C THR A 249 -11.74 -21.98 20.19
N LEU A 250 -10.57 -22.51 19.77
CA LEU A 250 -9.95 -23.66 20.43
C LEU A 250 -9.65 -23.35 21.91
N ASP A 251 -10.04 -24.25 22.80
CA ASP A 251 -9.86 -24.07 24.23
C ASP A 251 -8.39 -24.13 24.67
N PRO A 252 -8.06 -23.53 25.83
CA PRO A 252 -6.67 -23.45 26.30
C PRO A 252 -5.99 -24.80 26.58
N GLU A 253 -6.74 -25.86 26.89
CA GLU A 253 -6.17 -27.18 27.19
C GLU A 253 -5.61 -27.81 25.92
N HIS A 254 -6.40 -27.80 24.83
CA HIS A 254 -5.91 -28.25 23.53
C HIS A 254 -4.78 -27.37 22.98
N VAL A 255 -4.83 -26.04 23.18
CA VAL A 255 -3.73 -25.14 22.80
C VAL A 255 -2.43 -25.52 23.53
N ALA A 256 -2.49 -25.79 24.83
CA ALA A 256 -1.32 -26.20 25.62
C ALA A 256 -0.77 -27.57 25.20
N ALA A 257 -1.63 -28.50 24.81
CA ALA A 257 -1.22 -29.79 24.26
C ALA A 257 -0.49 -29.61 22.91
N LEU A 258 -1.05 -28.81 22.00
CA LEU A 258 -0.48 -28.54 20.67
C LEU A 258 0.83 -27.75 20.72
N ALA A 259 1.12 -27.04 21.82
CA ALA A 259 2.42 -26.40 22.05
C ALA A 259 3.60 -27.39 22.05
N HIS A 260 3.31 -28.69 22.28
CA HIS A 260 4.27 -29.79 22.29
C HIS A 260 4.11 -30.71 21.07
N ASP A 261 3.34 -30.31 20.06
CA ASP A 261 3.11 -31.11 18.86
C ASP A 261 4.45 -31.38 18.13
N PRO A 262 4.69 -32.60 17.61
CA PRO A 262 5.90 -32.89 16.85
C PRO A 262 6.05 -32.04 15.57
N ASP A 263 4.94 -31.58 14.99
CA ASP A 263 4.94 -30.75 13.78
C ASP A 263 5.31 -29.29 14.10
N ASN A 264 6.32 -28.78 13.39
CA ASN A 264 6.79 -27.41 13.54
C ASN A 264 5.74 -26.37 13.13
N GLU A 265 4.93 -26.66 12.11
CA GLU A 265 3.88 -25.74 11.65
C GLU A 265 2.76 -25.60 12.69
N VAL A 266 2.44 -26.69 13.39
CA VAL A 266 1.45 -26.69 14.48
C VAL A 266 1.95 -25.85 15.65
N ARG A 267 3.20 -26.04 16.08
CA ARG A 267 3.81 -25.22 17.14
C ARG A 267 3.89 -23.75 16.74
N ALA A 268 4.23 -23.45 15.49
CA ALA A 268 4.26 -22.09 14.96
C ALA A 268 2.86 -21.44 15.00
N ALA A 269 1.82 -22.19 14.65
CA ALA A 269 0.44 -21.72 14.72
C ALA A 269 -0.02 -21.43 16.16
N VAL A 270 0.34 -22.28 17.13
CA VAL A 270 0.10 -22.02 18.57
C VAL A 270 0.77 -20.70 18.99
N VAL A 271 2.05 -20.56 18.71
CA VAL A 271 2.87 -19.39 19.07
C VAL A 271 2.31 -18.09 18.49
N ALA A 272 1.76 -18.14 17.27
CA ALA A 272 1.19 -17.00 16.56
C ALA A 272 -0.18 -16.51 17.09
N ARG A 273 -0.80 -17.16 18.10
CA ARG A 273 -2.10 -16.75 18.64
C ARG A 273 -2.04 -15.40 19.39
N HIS A 274 -3.05 -14.54 19.19
CA HIS A 274 -3.13 -13.20 19.80
C HIS A 274 -3.17 -13.24 21.34
N GLY A 275 -3.93 -14.19 21.91
CA GLY A 275 -4.12 -14.31 23.37
C GLY A 275 -3.21 -15.32 24.07
N LEU A 276 -2.19 -15.87 23.41
CA LEU A 276 -1.30 -16.84 24.07
C LEU A 276 -0.49 -16.15 25.18
N ASP A 277 -0.36 -16.84 26.32
CA ASP A 277 0.49 -16.40 27.42
C ASP A 277 1.93 -16.12 26.92
N PRO A 278 2.53 -14.96 27.25
CA PRO A 278 3.87 -14.61 26.77
C PRO A 278 4.97 -15.58 27.21
N VAL A 279 4.88 -16.14 28.41
CA VAL A 279 5.88 -17.10 28.92
C VAL A 279 5.78 -18.42 28.15
N LEU A 280 4.55 -18.92 27.96
CA LEU A 280 4.30 -20.09 27.13
C LEU A 280 4.79 -19.84 25.70
N ARG A 281 4.44 -18.71 25.09
CA ARG A 281 4.87 -18.33 23.73
C ARG A 281 6.39 -18.43 23.59
N GLU A 282 7.15 -17.81 24.48
CA GLU A 282 8.62 -17.83 24.43
C GLU A 282 9.23 -19.18 24.83
N SER A 283 8.48 -20.08 25.48
CA SER A 283 8.96 -21.42 25.83
C SER A 283 8.90 -22.42 24.67
N VAL A 284 7.93 -22.28 23.76
CA VAL A 284 7.70 -23.23 22.66
C VAL A 284 8.83 -23.12 21.62
N PRO A 285 9.49 -24.23 21.25
CA PRO A 285 10.51 -24.22 20.20
C PRO A 285 9.85 -24.19 18.81
N VAL A 286 10.23 -23.22 17.99
CA VAL A 286 9.84 -23.14 16.57
C VAL A 286 11.10 -22.96 15.73
N GLU A 287 11.22 -23.79 14.70
CA GLU A 287 12.28 -23.71 13.69
C GLU A 287 11.83 -22.77 12.57
N TYR A 288 12.69 -21.83 12.20
CA TYR A 288 12.45 -20.87 11.14
C TYR A 288 13.39 -21.15 9.96
N ASP A 289 12.85 -21.20 8.75
CA ASP A 289 13.66 -21.14 7.53
C ASP A 289 13.79 -19.66 7.10
N ASP A 290 15.01 -19.13 7.22
CA ASP A 290 15.40 -17.77 6.83
C ASP A 290 15.06 -17.43 5.37
N ARG A 291 14.79 -18.44 4.52
CA ARG A 291 14.42 -18.25 3.11
C ARG A 291 12.94 -17.97 2.91
N SER A 292 12.10 -18.15 3.93
CA SER A 292 10.66 -17.97 3.83
C SER A 292 10.25 -16.49 3.98
N SER A 293 9.94 -15.86 2.85
CA SER A 293 9.35 -14.52 2.82
C SER A 293 7.91 -14.48 3.37
N GLY A 294 7.24 -15.62 3.56
CA GLY A 294 5.78 -15.71 3.66
C GLY A 294 5.10 -15.56 5.02
N ASN A 295 5.76 -15.80 6.16
CA ASN A 295 5.02 -15.85 7.44
C ASN A 295 5.04 -14.48 8.15
N ALA A 296 3.86 -13.94 8.42
CA ALA A 296 3.62 -12.76 9.27
C ALA A 296 2.50 -13.06 10.26
N VAL A 297 2.53 -12.42 11.43
CA VAL A 297 1.49 -12.54 12.46
C VAL A 297 0.44 -11.45 12.23
N GLU A 298 -0.67 -11.78 11.56
CA GLU A 298 -1.62 -10.78 11.05
C GLU A 298 -2.14 -9.81 12.11
N TRP A 299 -2.56 -10.30 13.27
CA TRP A 299 -3.07 -9.43 14.34
C TRP A 299 -2.01 -8.44 14.84
N LEU A 300 -0.72 -8.81 14.80
CA LEU A 300 0.37 -7.95 15.25
C LEU A 300 0.60 -6.77 14.29
N LEU A 301 0.17 -6.87 13.03
CA LEU A 301 0.26 -5.76 12.07
C LEU A 301 -0.71 -4.62 12.40
N ALA A 302 -1.85 -4.94 13.02
CA ALA A 302 -2.93 -4.00 13.31
C ALA A 302 -3.12 -3.69 14.81
N ALA A 303 -2.48 -4.46 15.70
CA ALA A 303 -2.57 -4.27 17.14
C ALA A 303 -2.11 -2.86 17.56
N ASP A 304 -2.81 -2.29 18.55
CA ASP A 304 -2.35 -1.11 19.27
C ASP A 304 -1.34 -1.57 20.34
N LEU A 305 -0.06 -1.26 20.13
CA LEU A 305 1.05 -1.77 20.94
C LEU A 305 1.66 -0.63 21.76
N SER A 306 1.79 -0.84 23.07
CA SER A 306 2.63 0.04 23.89
C SER A 306 4.10 -0.07 23.47
N GLU A 307 4.92 0.95 23.77
CA GLU A 307 6.36 0.89 23.50
C GLU A 307 7.01 -0.34 24.18
N SER A 308 6.54 -0.70 25.38
CA SER A 308 7.00 -1.90 26.10
C SER A 308 6.69 -3.19 25.34
N ASP A 309 5.49 -3.29 24.74
CA ASP A 309 5.10 -4.47 23.95
C ASP A 309 5.90 -4.55 22.64
N GLN A 310 6.13 -3.40 21.98
CA GLN A 310 7.01 -3.35 20.81
C GLN A 310 8.41 -3.86 21.16
N VAL A 311 9.00 -3.41 22.27
CA VAL A 311 10.32 -3.87 22.73
C VAL A 311 10.31 -5.35 23.08
N ALA A 312 9.26 -5.86 23.72
CA ALA A 312 9.11 -7.27 24.03
C ALA A 312 9.09 -8.14 22.75
N PHE A 313 8.27 -7.77 21.75
CA PHE A 313 8.23 -8.49 20.48
C PHE A 313 9.50 -8.32 19.65
N ALA A 314 10.19 -7.17 19.72
CA ALA A 314 11.48 -6.96 19.07
C ALA A 314 12.59 -7.85 19.66
N ARG A 315 12.45 -8.27 20.92
CA ARG A 315 13.37 -9.20 21.61
C ARG A 315 12.88 -10.65 21.61
N SER A 316 11.72 -10.94 21.01
CA SER A 316 11.19 -12.29 20.97
C SER A 316 12.19 -13.24 20.32
N ARG A 317 12.29 -14.47 20.87
CA ARG A 317 13.09 -15.52 20.24
C ARG A 317 12.56 -15.89 18.86
N HIS A 318 11.28 -15.64 18.63
CA HIS A 318 10.54 -16.02 17.44
C HIS A 318 10.74 -14.98 16.35
N GLN A 319 11.53 -15.33 15.34
CA GLN A 319 11.86 -14.43 14.22
C GLN A 319 10.59 -13.86 13.55
N VAL A 320 9.50 -14.64 13.47
CA VAL A 320 8.23 -14.18 12.86
C VAL A 320 7.67 -12.93 13.54
N PHE A 321 7.81 -12.77 14.86
CA PHE A 321 7.34 -11.56 15.56
C PHE A 321 8.23 -10.37 15.27
N ARG A 322 9.56 -10.54 15.33
CA ARG A 322 10.53 -9.48 14.99
C ARG A 322 10.33 -8.99 13.55
N LYS A 323 10.16 -9.93 12.61
CA LYS A 323 9.88 -9.66 11.19
C LYS A 323 8.54 -8.96 11.00
N THR A 324 7.48 -9.45 11.63
CA THR A 324 6.14 -8.83 11.53
C THR A 324 6.14 -7.43 12.13
N LEU A 325 6.80 -7.23 13.26
CA LEU A 325 6.96 -5.92 13.89
C LEU A 325 7.68 -4.96 12.95
N ALA A 326 8.78 -5.39 12.31
CA ALA A 326 9.52 -4.59 11.32
C ALA A 326 8.69 -4.19 10.09
N MET A 327 7.62 -4.93 9.76
CA MET A 327 6.71 -4.62 8.65
C MET A 327 5.72 -3.47 8.96
N ARG A 328 5.57 -3.09 10.24
CA ARG A 328 4.77 -1.94 10.66
C ARG A 328 5.47 -0.62 10.31
N THR A 329 4.85 0.53 10.57
CA THR A 329 5.40 1.86 10.22
C THR A 329 5.48 2.84 11.40
N ASP A 330 5.15 2.36 12.60
CA ASP A 330 4.89 3.15 13.80
C ASP A 330 5.75 2.72 15.00
N LEU A 331 6.91 2.12 14.73
CA LEU A 331 7.78 1.62 15.78
C LEU A 331 8.53 2.76 16.49
N SER A 332 8.64 2.62 17.81
CA SER A 332 9.49 3.45 18.67
C SER A 332 10.97 3.35 18.29
N ASP A 333 11.76 4.37 18.64
CA ASP A 333 13.21 4.39 18.37
C ASP A 333 13.94 3.22 19.06
N GLU A 334 13.51 2.79 20.25
CA GLU A 334 14.11 1.65 20.95
C GLU A 334 13.85 0.33 20.20
N ALA A 335 12.60 0.07 19.79
CA ALA A 335 12.26 -1.13 19.02
C ALA A 335 13.01 -1.16 17.67
N VAL A 336 13.09 -0.02 16.97
CA VAL A 336 13.87 0.11 15.74
C VAL A 336 15.36 -0.13 15.99
N GLY A 337 15.91 0.38 17.09
CA GLY A 337 17.30 0.15 17.48
C GLY A 337 17.63 -1.34 17.69
N ILE A 338 16.72 -2.09 18.31
CA ILE A 338 16.85 -3.55 18.49
C ILE A 338 16.80 -4.27 17.14
N LEU A 339 15.79 -3.98 16.31
CA LEU A 339 15.59 -4.66 15.02
C LEU A 339 16.67 -4.29 13.98
N ALA A 340 17.29 -3.11 14.09
CA ALA A 340 18.34 -2.67 13.17
C ALA A 340 19.60 -3.55 13.21
N ILE A 341 19.85 -4.19 14.35
CA ILE A 341 20.97 -5.11 14.58
C ILE A 341 20.54 -6.58 14.59
N ASP A 342 19.30 -6.88 14.20
CA ASP A 342 18.77 -8.24 14.11
C ASP A 342 19.68 -9.11 13.23
N GLU A 343 19.79 -10.40 13.54
CA GLU A 343 20.56 -11.38 12.76
C GLU A 343 19.96 -11.60 11.37
N SER A 344 18.64 -11.52 11.24
CA SER A 344 17.90 -11.75 10.01
C SER A 344 18.04 -10.59 9.04
N PHE A 345 18.50 -10.87 7.82
CA PHE A 345 18.55 -9.87 6.75
C PHE A 345 17.15 -9.32 6.43
N ALA A 346 16.12 -10.18 6.43
CA ALA A 346 14.75 -9.76 6.13
C ALA A 346 14.20 -8.76 7.14
N VAL A 347 14.48 -8.95 8.44
CA VAL A 347 14.09 -8.00 9.49
C VAL A 347 14.75 -6.64 9.26
N ARG A 348 16.07 -6.62 9.04
CA ARG A 348 16.82 -5.38 8.77
C ARG A 348 16.35 -4.68 7.49
N LEU A 349 16.02 -5.45 6.46
CA LEU A 349 15.47 -4.93 5.21
C LEU A 349 14.12 -4.25 5.45
N PHE A 350 13.21 -4.88 6.19
CA PHE A 350 11.92 -4.26 6.52
C PHE A 350 12.07 -3.02 7.40
N VAL A 351 13.04 -2.99 8.32
CA VAL A 351 13.36 -1.75 9.07
C VAL A 351 13.66 -0.61 8.09
N CYS A 352 14.52 -0.84 7.10
CA CYS A 352 14.85 0.15 6.08
C CYS A 352 13.67 0.54 5.18
N GLU A 353 12.81 -0.42 4.82
CA GLU A 353 11.70 -0.18 3.90
C GLU A 353 10.52 0.55 4.55
N ARG A 354 10.29 0.34 5.85
CA ARG A 354 9.03 0.71 6.50
C ARG A 354 9.16 1.79 7.57
N GLN A 355 10.31 1.88 8.23
CA GLN A 355 10.43 2.71 9.42
C GLN A 355 10.85 4.14 9.05
N PRO A 356 10.05 5.17 9.37
CA PRO A 356 10.42 6.56 9.11
C PRO A 356 11.61 7.04 9.95
N ASN A 357 11.94 6.32 11.01
CA ASN A 357 13.10 6.50 11.90
C ASN A 357 14.22 5.48 11.64
N ALA A 358 14.23 4.78 10.50
CA ALA A 358 15.31 3.86 10.12
C ALA A 358 16.70 4.52 10.28
N PRO A 359 17.68 3.86 10.94
CA PRO A 359 19.01 4.42 11.15
C PRO A 359 19.78 4.59 9.85
N GLY A 360 20.44 5.74 9.68
CA GLY A 360 21.21 6.07 8.46
C GLY A 360 22.30 5.05 8.12
N TRP A 361 23.03 4.57 9.11
CA TRP A 361 24.07 3.56 8.91
C TRP A 361 23.51 2.24 8.36
N LEU A 362 22.30 1.86 8.79
CA LEU A 362 21.65 0.63 8.33
C LEU A 362 21.19 0.80 6.87
N LEU A 363 20.58 1.94 6.55
CA LEU A 363 20.17 2.29 5.20
C LEU A 363 21.36 2.24 4.23
N ALA A 364 22.49 2.86 4.59
CA ALA A 364 23.70 2.84 3.77
C ALA A 364 24.25 1.42 3.58
N ARG A 365 24.28 0.61 4.65
CA ARG A 365 24.75 -0.78 4.59
C ARG A 365 23.87 -1.65 3.69
N ILE A 366 22.56 -1.63 3.90
CA ILE A 366 21.64 -2.44 3.08
C ILE A 366 21.65 -1.95 1.63
N ALA A 367 21.65 -0.63 1.40
CA ALA A 367 21.70 -0.08 0.05
C ALA A 367 22.98 -0.45 -0.71
N ALA A 368 24.11 -0.66 -0.04
CA ALA A 368 25.35 -1.09 -0.69
C ALA A 368 25.25 -2.53 -1.23
N ASP A 369 24.66 -3.44 -0.44
CA ASP A 369 24.68 -4.89 -0.72
C ASP A 369 23.39 -5.41 -1.40
N TRP A 370 22.29 -4.65 -1.32
CA TRP A 370 20.98 -5.03 -1.88
C TRP A 370 20.76 -4.42 -3.26
N ASN A 371 20.33 -5.24 -4.22
CA ASN A 371 20.03 -4.81 -5.60
C ASN A 371 18.53 -4.97 -5.96
N GLY A 372 17.65 -5.06 -4.96
CA GLY A 372 16.20 -5.12 -5.16
C GLY A 372 15.58 -3.74 -5.34
N PHE A 373 14.29 -3.70 -5.70
CA PHE A 373 13.55 -2.46 -5.97
C PHE A 373 13.57 -1.46 -4.81
N SER A 374 13.57 -1.94 -3.56
CA SER A 374 13.58 -1.10 -2.37
C SER A 374 14.89 -0.36 -2.10
N ARG A 375 15.99 -0.70 -2.77
CA ARG A 375 17.28 0.02 -2.64
C ARG A 375 17.09 1.52 -2.88
N TRP A 376 16.29 1.90 -3.87
CA TRP A 376 16.11 3.30 -4.26
C TRP A 376 15.34 4.10 -3.21
N ASP A 377 14.36 3.48 -2.54
CA ASP A 377 13.61 4.09 -1.43
C ASP A 377 14.55 4.37 -0.24
N MET A 378 15.51 3.48 0.02
CA MET A 378 16.49 3.67 1.09
C MET A 378 17.42 4.85 0.83
N VAL A 379 17.91 4.99 -0.41
CA VAL A 379 18.78 6.13 -0.79
C VAL A 379 17.99 7.45 -0.78
N ALA A 380 16.69 7.41 -1.10
CA ALA A 380 15.80 8.56 -1.02
C ALA A 380 15.33 8.89 0.42
N HIS A 381 15.65 8.04 1.40
CA HIS A 381 15.20 8.19 2.77
C HIS A 381 15.81 9.44 3.44
N LYS A 382 15.03 10.15 4.27
CA LYS A 382 15.47 11.40 4.93
C LYS A 382 16.68 11.23 5.88
N ASN A 383 16.87 10.02 6.40
CA ASN A 383 17.98 9.68 7.28
C ASN A 383 19.19 9.09 6.53
N PHE A 384 19.15 9.01 5.20
CA PHE A 384 20.29 8.48 4.45
C PHE A 384 21.55 9.33 4.70
N PRO A 385 22.73 8.73 4.95
CA PRO A 385 23.92 9.51 5.27
C PRO A 385 24.46 10.31 4.09
N ALA A 386 24.89 11.55 4.34
CA ALA A 386 25.39 12.46 3.31
C ALA A 386 26.71 12.00 2.66
N ASP A 387 27.57 11.34 3.44
CA ASP A 387 28.81 10.72 2.97
C ASP A 387 28.53 9.53 2.04
N ALA A 388 27.57 8.67 2.41
CA ALA A 388 27.10 7.58 1.55
C ALA A 388 26.46 8.13 0.25
N ALA A 389 25.65 9.19 0.33
CA ALA A 389 25.10 9.85 -0.86
C ALA A 389 26.20 10.44 -1.74
N THR A 390 27.24 11.01 -1.15
CA THR A 390 28.39 11.56 -1.87
C THR A 390 29.18 10.45 -2.59
N ALA A 391 29.28 9.26 -2.01
CA ALA A 391 29.87 8.10 -2.66
C ALA A 391 29.03 7.65 -3.87
N LEU A 392 27.70 7.53 -3.71
CA LEU A 392 26.78 7.16 -4.79
C LEU A 392 26.76 8.20 -5.94
N ALA A 393 26.92 9.48 -5.63
CA ALA A 393 27.06 10.54 -6.63
C ALA A 393 28.29 10.38 -7.54
N ARG A 394 29.26 9.53 -7.17
CA ARG A 394 30.45 9.19 -7.96
C ARG A 394 30.40 7.77 -8.53
N SER A 395 29.27 7.08 -8.40
CA SER A 395 29.08 5.73 -8.92
C SER A 395 29.11 5.72 -10.45
N ASP A 396 29.62 4.63 -11.04
CA ASP A 396 29.56 4.41 -12.49
C ASP A 396 28.11 4.20 -12.96
N ASP A 397 27.22 3.67 -12.09
CA ASP A 397 25.80 3.52 -12.40
C ASP A 397 25.11 4.91 -12.35
N PRO A 398 24.58 5.40 -13.48
CA PRO A 398 23.87 6.68 -13.49
C PRO A 398 22.64 6.66 -12.57
N ARG A 399 22.05 5.50 -12.24
CA ARG A 399 20.88 5.40 -11.36
C ARG A 399 21.24 5.74 -9.93
N ASP A 400 22.37 5.24 -9.44
CA ASP A 400 22.94 5.62 -8.14
C ASP A 400 23.17 7.14 -8.07
N ARG A 401 23.79 7.70 -9.12
CA ARG A 401 24.03 9.15 -9.20
C ARG A 401 22.72 9.94 -9.18
N GLY A 402 21.72 9.53 -9.96
CA GLY A 402 20.44 10.23 -10.08
C GLY A 402 19.60 10.22 -8.80
N VAL A 403 19.65 9.15 -8.01
CA VAL A 403 18.95 9.11 -6.71
C VAL A 403 19.70 9.93 -5.67
N ALA A 404 21.03 9.84 -5.64
CA ALA A 404 21.86 10.68 -4.75
C ALA A 404 21.73 12.18 -5.07
N ALA A 405 21.53 12.56 -6.34
CA ALA A 405 21.59 13.94 -6.81
C ALA A 405 20.66 14.93 -6.09
N ALA A 406 19.51 14.47 -5.57
CA ALA A 406 18.56 15.31 -4.83
C ALA A 406 18.80 15.36 -3.31
N HIS A 407 19.82 14.64 -2.80
CA HIS A 407 20.08 14.51 -1.38
C HIS A 407 20.56 15.85 -0.77
N PRO A 408 19.93 16.34 0.32
CA PRO A 408 20.22 17.67 0.88
C PRO A 408 21.60 17.78 1.53
N GLY A 409 22.24 16.66 1.87
CA GLY A 409 23.59 16.65 2.44
C GLY A 409 24.72 16.74 1.41
N LEU A 410 24.44 16.81 0.10
CA LEU A 410 25.51 16.83 -0.90
C LEU A 410 26.30 18.15 -0.89
N PRO A 411 27.64 18.10 -0.96
CA PRO A 411 28.45 19.29 -1.19
C PRO A 411 28.12 19.95 -2.53
N ILE A 412 28.13 21.29 -2.57
CA ILE A 412 27.80 22.05 -3.78
C ILE A 412 28.69 21.68 -4.98
N ALA A 413 29.98 21.39 -4.74
CA ALA A 413 30.90 20.94 -5.79
C ALA A 413 30.47 19.61 -6.43
N THR A 414 29.92 18.69 -5.63
CA THR A 414 29.36 17.43 -6.13
C THR A 414 28.09 17.68 -6.94
N ILE A 415 27.24 18.61 -6.48
CA ILE A 415 26.02 19.00 -7.22
C ILE A 415 26.37 19.61 -8.58
N GLU A 416 27.37 20.51 -8.64
CA GLU A 416 27.82 21.10 -9.91
C GLU A 416 28.40 20.05 -10.87
N ALA A 417 29.10 19.03 -10.37
CA ALA A 417 29.52 17.90 -11.20
C ALA A 417 28.32 17.12 -11.76
N LEU A 418 27.28 16.87 -10.93
CA LEU A 418 26.05 16.18 -11.38
C LEU A 418 25.18 17.01 -12.32
N LEU A 419 25.24 18.35 -12.22
CA LEU A 419 24.61 19.26 -13.19
C LEU A 419 25.28 19.19 -14.57
N ALA A 420 26.51 18.68 -14.65
CA ALA A 420 27.26 18.43 -15.88
C ALA A 420 27.34 16.94 -16.25
N ASP A 421 26.53 16.08 -15.61
CA ASP A 421 26.53 14.64 -15.85
C ASP A 421 26.14 14.28 -17.29
N ASP A 422 26.66 13.18 -17.83
CA ASP A 422 26.31 12.73 -19.19
C ASP A 422 24.84 12.32 -19.32
N ALA A 423 24.20 11.87 -18.24
CA ALA A 423 22.80 11.41 -18.25
C ALA A 423 21.80 12.54 -17.95
N ASP A 424 20.89 12.81 -18.89
CA ASP A 424 19.88 13.89 -18.80
C ASP A 424 19.05 13.84 -17.50
N TYR A 425 18.64 12.65 -17.06
CA TYR A 425 17.84 12.53 -15.84
C TYR A 425 18.66 12.83 -14.58
N VAL A 426 19.97 12.57 -14.58
CA VAL A 426 20.86 12.91 -13.45
C VAL A 426 20.97 14.43 -13.35
N ARG A 427 21.22 15.11 -14.48
CA ARG A 427 21.25 16.59 -14.54
C ARG A 427 19.93 17.21 -14.07
N GLY A 428 18.81 16.70 -14.56
CA GLY A 428 17.48 17.16 -14.14
C GLY A 428 17.22 16.94 -12.65
N ARG A 429 17.60 15.78 -12.09
CA ARG A 429 17.49 15.50 -10.65
C ARG A 429 18.42 16.38 -9.82
N ALA A 430 19.66 16.60 -10.25
CA ALA A 430 20.60 17.50 -9.59
C ALA A 430 20.04 18.92 -9.47
N ALA A 431 19.37 19.42 -10.53
CA ALA A 431 18.74 20.74 -10.52
C ALA A 431 17.58 20.88 -9.50
N THR A 432 17.02 19.76 -9.00
CA THR A 432 16.02 19.77 -7.91
C THR A 432 16.62 19.85 -6.50
N ASN A 433 17.95 19.79 -6.37
CA ASN A 433 18.62 19.72 -5.07
C ASN A 433 18.40 21.02 -4.27
N PRO A 434 17.91 20.94 -3.01
CA PRO A 434 17.58 22.11 -2.21
C PRO A 434 18.79 22.96 -1.80
N CYS A 435 20.01 22.44 -1.93
CA CYS A 435 21.24 23.15 -1.58
C CYS A 435 21.78 24.05 -2.71
N ILE A 436 21.15 24.06 -3.88
CA ILE A 436 21.52 24.98 -4.96
C ILE A 436 21.12 26.41 -4.54
N PRO A 437 22.06 27.37 -4.54
CA PRO A 437 21.75 28.77 -4.24
C PRO A 437 20.74 29.37 -5.23
N THR A 438 19.90 30.29 -4.77
CA THR A 438 18.85 30.94 -5.58
C THR A 438 19.39 31.56 -6.88
N GLU A 439 20.53 32.25 -6.84
CA GLU A 439 21.13 32.86 -8.04
C GLU A 439 21.53 31.80 -9.08
N ARG A 440 22.03 30.66 -8.60
CA ARG A 440 22.37 29.53 -9.46
C ARG A 440 21.11 28.90 -10.03
N LEU A 441 20.04 28.73 -9.27
CA LEU A 441 18.74 28.28 -9.77
C LEU A 441 18.20 29.18 -10.88
N ILE A 442 18.25 30.51 -10.71
CA ILE A 442 17.81 31.47 -11.74
C ILE A 442 18.62 31.28 -13.03
N THR A 443 19.93 31.00 -12.91
CA THR A 443 20.78 30.68 -14.06
C THR A 443 20.35 29.38 -14.73
N LEU A 444 20.06 28.32 -13.96
CA LEU A 444 19.63 27.02 -14.49
C LEU A 444 18.27 27.09 -15.20
N LEU A 445 17.35 27.95 -14.76
CA LEU A 445 16.07 28.19 -15.45
C LEU A 445 16.27 28.73 -16.89
N ALA A 446 17.41 29.37 -17.16
CA ALA A 446 17.75 29.95 -18.44
C ALA A 446 18.66 29.05 -19.30
N ALA A 447 19.01 27.84 -18.82
CA ALA A 447 19.84 26.89 -19.56
C ALA A 447 19.15 26.39 -20.84
N ASP A 448 19.91 25.97 -21.84
CA ASP A 448 19.36 25.44 -23.09
C ASP A 448 18.91 23.97 -22.99
N GLU A 449 19.12 23.35 -21.82
CA GLU A 449 18.84 21.94 -21.56
C GLU A 449 17.48 21.74 -20.86
N PRO A 450 16.47 21.15 -21.53
CA PRO A 450 15.12 21.01 -20.98
C PRO A 450 15.07 20.29 -19.64
N ALA A 451 15.86 19.23 -19.44
CA ALA A 451 15.88 18.45 -18.20
C ALA A 451 16.33 19.30 -17.00
N VAL A 452 17.39 20.10 -17.18
CA VAL A 452 17.90 21.04 -16.16
C VAL A 452 16.87 22.12 -15.86
N VAL A 453 16.25 22.69 -16.89
CA VAL A 453 15.21 23.73 -16.75
C VAL A 453 14.01 23.20 -15.97
N THR A 454 13.49 22.02 -16.32
CA THR A 454 12.38 21.38 -15.61
C THR A 454 12.76 21.05 -14.16
N GLY A 455 13.96 20.53 -13.92
CA GLY A 455 14.46 20.24 -12.57
C GLY A 455 14.60 21.49 -11.70
N ALA A 456 15.19 22.57 -12.24
CA ALA A 456 15.33 23.85 -11.55
C ALA A 456 13.96 24.47 -11.25
N ALA A 457 13.01 24.38 -12.18
CA ALA A 457 11.65 24.85 -11.99
C ALA A 457 10.87 24.00 -10.95
N ALA A 458 11.20 22.72 -10.80
CA ALA A 458 10.64 21.83 -9.78
C ALA A 458 11.34 21.94 -8.41
N ASN A 459 12.40 22.74 -8.28
CA ASN A 459 13.16 22.86 -7.05
C ASN A 459 12.33 23.54 -5.95
N ARG A 460 12.25 22.89 -4.78
CA ARG A 460 11.45 23.36 -3.63
C ARG A 460 11.88 24.71 -3.07
N THR A 461 13.11 25.15 -3.32
CA THR A 461 13.65 26.44 -2.84
C THR A 461 13.47 27.57 -3.85
N LEU A 462 12.88 27.30 -5.02
CA LEU A 462 12.62 28.32 -6.03
C LEU A 462 11.71 29.43 -5.45
N PRO A 463 12.10 30.72 -5.51
CA PRO A 463 11.27 31.79 -4.96
C PRO A 463 9.92 31.92 -5.67
N VAL A 464 8.86 32.11 -4.90
CA VAL A 464 7.48 32.32 -5.41
C VAL A 464 7.41 33.48 -6.40
N VAL A 465 8.15 34.58 -6.16
CA VAL A 465 8.24 35.72 -7.09
C VAL A 465 8.76 35.29 -8.46
N THR A 466 9.70 34.34 -8.52
CA THR A 466 10.24 33.82 -9.78
C THR A 466 9.20 32.98 -10.51
N MET A 467 8.43 32.16 -9.77
CA MET A 467 7.31 31.41 -10.35
C MET A 467 6.28 32.33 -11.01
N HIS A 468 5.92 33.44 -10.35
CA HIS A 468 4.99 34.43 -10.91
C HIS A 468 5.52 35.07 -12.20
N HIS A 469 6.79 35.47 -12.22
CA HIS A 469 7.41 36.02 -13.43
C HIS A 469 7.42 35.01 -14.59
N VAL A 470 7.63 33.72 -14.32
CA VAL A 470 7.55 32.67 -15.34
C VAL A 470 6.12 32.56 -15.90
N LEU A 471 5.10 32.58 -15.05
CA LEU A 471 3.70 32.51 -15.47
C LEU A 471 3.27 33.76 -16.27
N GLU A 472 3.62 34.95 -15.82
CA GLU A 472 3.30 36.21 -16.54
C GLU A 472 3.91 36.22 -17.94
N ARG A 473 5.16 35.75 -18.07
CA ARG A 473 5.81 35.62 -19.38
C ARG A 473 5.20 34.55 -20.26
N ALA A 474 4.53 33.56 -19.66
CA ALA A 474 3.74 32.57 -20.39
C ALA A 474 2.36 33.11 -20.81
N GLY A 475 1.97 34.30 -20.36
CA GLY A 475 0.63 34.85 -20.57
C GLY A 475 -0.46 34.14 -19.75
N LEU A 476 -0.06 33.46 -18.67
CA LEU A 476 -0.98 32.78 -17.74
C LEU A 476 -1.46 33.71 -16.64
#